data_AF-A0A439R4I7-F1
#
_entry.id   AF-A0A439R4I7-F1
#
_cell.length_a   1.000
_cell.length_b   1.000
_cell.length_c   1.000
_cell.angle_alpha   90.00
_cell.angle_beta   90.00
_cell.angle_gamma   90.00
#
_symmetry.space_group_name_H-M   'P 1'
#
loop_
_entity.id
_entity.type
_entity.pdbx_description
1 polymer ?
#
loop_
_entity_poly.entity_id
_entity_poly.type
_entity_poly.pdbx_seq_one_letter_code
_entity_poly.pdbx_strand_id
1 'polypeptide(L)'
;MFGSTQFLPGGNGQTTAPEAAPSGIYHLTANGEETCAVERSAEVSAGLSRLTVAPNCRVLMPGIEQVKFWREQADGSVAFSENGVDPIVTFGVADGDGYESYAPATPLLALRSDE
;
A
#
# COMPACT_ATOMS: atom_id res chain seq x y z
N MET A 1 58.85 -5.04 2.14
CA MET A 1 57.85 -5.80 1.36
C MET A 1 56.63 -4.91 1.16
N PHE A 2 56.21 -4.72 -0.08
CA PHE A 2 55.09 -3.86 -0.49
C PHE A 2 53.77 -4.61 -0.27
N GLY A 3 52.82 -4.01 0.43
CA GLY A 3 51.49 -4.58 0.70
C GLY A 3 50.41 -3.72 0.07
N SER A 4 49.87 -4.22 -1.04
CA SER A 4 49.02 -3.55 -2.01
C SER A 4 47.67 -3.04 -1.49
N THR A 5 47.32 -1.82 -1.89
CA THR A 5 45.96 -1.26 -1.81
C THR A 5 45.05 -2.03 -2.75
N GLN A 6 43.93 -2.57 -2.23
CA GLN A 6 42.88 -3.17 -3.06
C GLN A 6 41.77 -2.14 -3.23
N PHE A 7 41.74 -1.50 -4.40
CA PHE A 7 40.61 -0.74 -4.87
C PHE A 7 39.52 -1.73 -5.30
N LEU A 8 38.36 -1.68 -4.65
CA LEU A 8 37.18 -2.40 -5.10
C LEU A 8 36.27 -1.48 -5.94
N PRO A 9 35.63 -2.01 -7.00
CA PRO A 9 35.04 -1.21 -8.07
C PRO A 9 33.77 -0.52 -7.59
N GLY A 10 33.59 0.73 -8.03
CA GLY A 10 32.37 1.50 -7.86
C GLY A 10 31.16 0.67 -8.32
N GLY A 11 30.28 0.37 -7.36
CA GLY A 11 28.97 -0.17 -7.65
C GLY A 11 28.23 0.83 -8.53
N ASN A 12 27.88 0.39 -9.73
CA ASN A 12 26.92 1.07 -10.58
C ASN A 12 25.67 1.36 -9.74
N GLY A 13 25.43 2.64 -9.46
CA GLY A 13 24.13 3.14 -9.01
C GLY A 13 23.13 2.96 -10.13
N GLN A 14 22.74 1.71 -10.41
CA GLN A 14 21.49 1.43 -11.07
C GLN A 14 20.44 1.70 -10.02
N THR A 15 19.97 2.95 -9.97
CA THR A 15 18.66 3.27 -9.45
C THR A 15 17.69 2.48 -10.32
N THR A 16 17.38 1.25 -9.90
CA THR A 16 16.23 0.53 -10.42
C THR A 16 15.06 1.46 -10.14
N ALA A 17 14.49 2.05 -11.19
CA ALA A 17 13.17 2.65 -11.06
C ALA A 17 12.30 1.57 -10.41
N PRO A 18 11.53 1.88 -9.36
CA PRO A 18 10.66 0.88 -8.76
C PRO A 18 9.85 0.27 -9.90
N GLU A 19 9.99 -1.03 -10.09
CA GLU A 19 9.13 -1.77 -11.01
C GLU A 19 7.71 -1.42 -10.60
N ALA A 20 6.92 -0.92 -11.56
CA ALA A 20 5.56 -0.47 -11.27
C ALA A 20 4.85 -1.60 -10.53
N ALA A 21 4.45 -1.34 -9.29
CA ALA A 21 3.87 -2.38 -8.45
C ALA A 21 2.67 -3.03 -9.18
N PRO A 22 2.61 -4.37 -9.21
CA PRO A 22 1.60 -5.07 -9.98
C PRO A 22 0.20 -4.76 -9.45
N SER A 23 -0.79 -4.84 -10.35
CA SER A 23 -2.19 -4.86 -9.94
C SER A 23 -2.49 -6.07 -9.06
N GLY A 24 -3.43 -5.93 -8.13
CA GLY A 24 -3.79 -7.02 -7.23
C GLY A 24 -5.15 -6.81 -6.57
N ILE A 25 -5.74 -7.91 -6.12
CA ILE A 25 -6.94 -7.93 -5.30
C ILE A 25 -6.51 -8.04 -3.84
N TYR A 26 -7.11 -7.21 -2.99
CA TYR A 26 -6.88 -7.18 -1.56
C TYR A 26 -8.22 -7.28 -0.84
N HIS A 27 -8.20 -7.81 0.37
CA HIS A 27 -9.35 -7.91 1.26
C HIS A 27 -9.16 -7.01 2.47
N LEU A 28 -10.19 -6.24 2.76
CA LEU A 28 -10.33 -5.46 3.99
C LEU A 28 -11.15 -6.23 5.00
N THR A 29 -10.68 -6.34 6.24
CA THR A 29 -11.47 -6.81 7.37
C THR A 29 -11.55 -5.75 8.46
N ALA A 30 -12.65 -5.72 9.22
CA ALA A 30 -12.85 -4.74 10.30
C ALA A 30 -12.90 -5.43 11.66
N ASN A 31 -12.00 -5.08 12.57
CA ASN A 31 -11.92 -5.68 13.90
C ASN A 31 -11.84 -7.22 13.88
N GLY A 32 -11.29 -7.81 12.80
CA GLY A 32 -11.14 -9.25 12.62
C GLY A 32 -12.36 -10.01 12.11
N GLU A 33 -13.48 -9.32 11.86
CA GLU A 33 -14.73 -9.91 11.39
C GLU A 33 -15.23 -9.11 10.17
N GLU A 34 -15.96 -9.75 9.24
CA GLU A 34 -16.37 -9.19 7.95
C GLU A 34 -15.24 -8.93 6.94
N THR A 35 -15.51 -9.17 5.64
CA THR A 35 -14.54 -8.93 4.56
C THR A 35 -15.18 -8.26 3.34
N CYS A 36 -14.42 -7.38 2.69
CA CYS A 36 -14.74 -6.87 1.36
C CYS A 36 -13.48 -6.73 0.49
N ALA A 37 -13.64 -6.80 -0.83
CA ALA A 37 -12.52 -6.69 -1.76
C ALA A 37 -12.27 -5.24 -2.20
N VAL A 38 -10.99 -4.92 -2.39
CA VAL A 38 -10.52 -3.75 -3.14
C VAL A 38 -9.55 -4.22 -4.23
N GLU A 39 -9.64 -3.62 -5.41
CA GLU A 39 -8.78 -3.95 -6.54
C GLU A 39 -7.87 -2.77 -6.84
N ARG A 40 -6.56 -3.00 -6.72
CA ARG A 40 -5.52 -2.03 -7.06
C ARG A 40 -5.13 -2.23 -8.53
N SER A 41 -5.19 -1.15 -9.32
CA SER A 41 -4.64 -1.16 -10.67
C SER A 41 -3.11 -1.11 -10.65
N ALA A 42 -2.49 -1.39 -11.80
CA ALA A 42 -1.08 -1.04 -12.00
C ALA A 42 -0.81 0.43 -11.63
N GLU A 43 0.41 0.69 -11.16
CA GLU A 43 0.84 2.04 -10.79
C GLU A 43 0.70 3.02 -11.97
N VAL A 44 0.10 4.18 -11.71
CA VAL A 44 -0.04 5.27 -12.69
C VAL A 44 1.05 6.33 -12.55
N SER A 45 1.59 6.52 -11.34
CA SER A 45 2.73 7.41 -11.09
C SER A 45 3.28 7.26 -9.67
N ALA A 46 4.59 7.04 -9.49
CA ALA A 46 5.31 7.19 -8.22
C ALA A 46 4.50 6.79 -6.96
N GLY A 47 4.21 5.49 -6.83
CA GLY A 47 3.44 4.92 -5.72
C GLY A 47 1.92 5.10 -5.78
N LEU A 48 1.39 5.87 -6.74
CA LEU A 48 -0.04 6.09 -6.94
C LEU A 48 -0.63 5.06 -7.89
N SER A 49 -1.66 4.36 -7.44
CA SER A 49 -2.52 3.47 -8.24
C SER A 49 -3.99 3.92 -8.14
N ARG A 50 -4.80 3.55 -9.13
CA ARG A 50 -6.26 3.60 -8.95
C ARG A 50 -6.69 2.44 -8.07
N LEU A 51 -7.76 2.67 -7.32
CA LEU A 51 -8.38 1.68 -6.47
C LEU A 51 -9.87 1.58 -6.80
N THR A 52 -10.35 0.37 -7.02
CA THR A 52 -11.79 0.06 -7.10
C THR A 52 -12.22 -0.57 -5.79
N VAL A 53 -13.23 -0.01 -5.14
CA VAL A 53 -13.76 -0.49 -3.86
C VAL A 53 -15.07 -1.24 -4.09
N ALA A 54 -15.19 -2.46 -3.56
CA ALA A 54 -16.43 -3.22 -3.68
C ALA A 54 -17.59 -2.52 -2.95
N PRO A 55 -18.82 -2.51 -3.50
CA PRO A 55 -19.94 -1.76 -2.89
C PRO A 55 -20.30 -2.18 -1.46
N ASN A 56 -19.98 -3.42 -1.05
CA ASN A 56 -20.24 -3.91 0.30
C ASN A 56 -19.25 -3.36 1.34
N CYS A 57 -18.13 -2.75 0.95
CA CYS A 57 -17.16 -2.18 1.88
C CYS A 57 -17.75 -1.09 2.78
N ARG A 58 -18.82 -0.41 2.35
CA ARG A 58 -19.56 0.56 3.18
C ARG A 58 -20.11 -0.04 4.49
N VAL A 59 -20.28 -1.36 4.54
CA VAL A 59 -20.71 -2.08 5.76
C VAL A 59 -19.57 -2.12 6.78
N LEU A 60 -18.32 -2.28 6.33
CA LEU A 60 -17.13 -2.24 7.19
C LEU A 60 -16.89 -0.83 7.73
N MET A 61 -16.87 0.15 6.83
CA MET A 61 -16.60 1.54 7.18
C MET A 61 -17.38 2.48 6.25
N PRO A 62 -18.47 3.12 6.73
CA PRO A 62 -19.19 4.11 5.94
C PRO A 62 -18.27 5.23 5.45
N GLY A 63 -18.34 5.56 4.16
CA GLY A 63 -17.48 6.55 3.52
C GLY A 63 -16.28 5.96 2.78
N ILE A 64 -15.92 4.69 3.02
CA ILE A 64 -14.82 4.04 2.30
C ILE A 64 -15.08 3.90 0.80
N GLU A 65 -16.35 3.86 0.39
CA GLU A 65 -16.76 3.81 -1.01
C GLU A 65 -16.36 5.05 -1.83
N GLN A 66 -15.92 6.13 -1.17
CA GLN A 66 -15.42 7.35 -1.82
C GLN A 66 -13.95 7.21 -2.27
N VAL A 67 -13.22 6.21 -1.76
CA VAL A 67 -11.83 5.97 -2.11
C VAL A 67 -11.71 5.61 -3.60
N LYS A 68 -10.73 6.22 -4.26
CA LYS A 68 -10.41 6.02 -5.68
C LYS A 68 -8.93 5.78 -5.93
N PHE A 69 -8.09 6.06 -4.95
CA PHE A 69 -6.64 6.00 -5.09
C PHE A 69 -5.99 5.29 -3.91
N TRP A 70 -4.96 4.52 -4.26
CA TRP A 70 -3.97 3.94 -3.38
C TRP A 70 -2.68 4.72 -3.56
N ARG A 71 -2.04 5.16 -2.49
CA ARG A 71 -0.70 5.75 -2.53
C ARG A 71 0.24 5.06 -1.55
N GLU A 72 1.32 4.50 -2.06
CA GLU A 72 2.47 4.11 -1.25
C GLU A 72 3.25 5.35 -0.84
N GLN A 73 3.60 5.42 0.44
CA GLN A 73 4.34 6.53 1.04
C GLN A 73 5.81 6.13 1.22
N ALA A 74 6.69 7.11 1.37
CA ALA A 74 8.13 6.87 1.50
C ALA A 74 8.52 6.08 2.77
N ASP A 75 7.65 6.07 3.79
CA ASP A 75 7.81 5.29 5.02
C ASP A 75 7.24 3.87 4.94
N GLY A 76 6.75 3.46 3.75
CA GLY A 76 6.11 2.16 3.53
C GLY A 76 4.64 2.08 3.94
N SER A 77 4.08 3.16 4.50
CA SER A 77 2.63 3.24 4.73
C SER A 77 1.85 3.36 3.43
N VAL A 78 0.55 3.05 3.50
CA VAL A 78 -0.37 3.14 2.38
C VAL A 78 -1.51 4.08 2.74
N ALA A 79 -1.81 5.02 1.86
CA ALA A 79 -2.93 5.95 1.99
C ALA A 79 -4.01 5.66 0.94
N PHE A 80 -5.25 5.50 1.41
CA PHE A 80 -6.44 5.46 0.57
C PHE A 80 -7.07 6.85 0.55
N SER A 81 -7.38 7.35 -0.64
CA SER A 81 -7.92 8.71 -0.80
C SER A 81 -8.91 8.80 -1.96
N GLU A 82 -9.77 9.80 -1.94
CA GLU A 82 -10.64 10.12 -3.07
C GLU A 82 -9.86 10.80 -4.21
N ASN A 83 -8.86 11.62 -3.88
CA ASN A 83 -8.19 12.52 -4.82
C ASN A 83 -6.71 12.21 -5.05
N GLY A 84 -6.17 11.16 -4.41
CA GLY A 84 -4.76 10.78 -4.52
C GLY A 84 -3.82 11.53 -3.57
N VAL A 85 -4.35 12.37 -2.68
CA VAL A 85 -3.58 13.24 -1.77
C VAL A 85 -4.11 13.18 -0.34
N ASP A 86 -5.40 13.47 -0.11
CA ASP A 86 -5.98 13.60 1.22
C ASP A 86 -6.50 12.23 1.71
N PRO A 87 -5.90 11.64 2.76
CA PRO A 87 -6.23 10.27 3.17
C PRO A 87 -7.60 10.19 3.84
N ILE A 88 -8.40 9.22 3.40
CA ILE A 88 -9.58 8.70 4.09
C ILE A 88 -9.17 7.59 5.06
N VAL A 89 -8.24 6.72 4.65
CA VAL A 89 -7.64 5.68 5.49
C VAL A 89 -6.13 5.70 5.30
N THR A 90 -5.38 5.47 6.37
CA THR A 90 -3.94 5.26 6.33
C THR A 90 -3.58 3.99 7.08
N PHE A 91 -2.78 3.15 6.42
CA PHE A 91 -2.34 1.87 6.90
C PHE A 91 -0.82 1.87 7.10
N GLY A 92 -0.37 1.31 8.23
CA GLY A 92 1.01 0.92 8.44
C GLY A 92 1.24 -0.52 8.00
N VAL A 93 2.50 -0.89 7.78
CA VAL A 93 2.89 -2.28 7.56
C VAL A 93 2.58 -3.07 8.84
N ALA A 94 1.87 -4.20 8.69
CA ALA A 94 1.60 -5.12 9.78
C ALA A 94 2.63 -6.26 9.79
N ASP A 95 2.64 -7.06 10.84
CA ASP A 95 3.42 -8.30 10.84
C ASP A 95 2.91 -9.24 9.72
N GLY A 96 3.85 -9.77 8.92
CA GLY A 96 3.58 -10.60 7.75
C GLY A 96 3.32 -9.81 6.46
N ASP A 97 2.56 -10.39 5.52
CA ASP A 97 2.30 -9.82 4.19
C ASP A 97 1.03 -8.96 4.16
N GLY A 98 0.97 -7.91 4.99
CA GLY A 98 -0.22 -7.06 5.04
C GLY A 98 -0.04 -5.71 5.73
N TYR A 99 -1.16 -4.99 5.81
CA TYR A 99 -1.23 -3.66 6.41
C TYR A 99 -2.34 -3.58 7.46
N GLU A 100 -2.22 -2.64 8.39
CA GLU A 100 -3.23 -2.34 9.41
C GLU A 100 -3.45 -0.82 9.54
N SER A 101 -4.71 -0.40 9.63
CA SER A 101 -5.06 1.03 9.69
C SER A 101 -4.72 1.61 11.06
N TYR A 102 -4.14 2.80 11.07
CA TYR A 102 -4.04 3.62 12.30
C TYR A 102 -4.85 4.91 12.22
N ALA A 103 -5.33 5.27 11.03
CA ALA A 103 -6.25 6.37 10.80
C ALA A 103 -7.33 5.93 9.79
N PRO A 104 -8.63 5.97 10.12
CA PRO A 104 -9.16 6.23 11.46
C PRO A 104 -8.75 5.14 12.46
N ALA A 105 -8.78 5.45 13.77
CA ALA A 105 -8.45 4.49 14.82
C ALA A 105 -9.55 3.43 15.04
N THR A 106 -10.78 3.70 14.58
CA THR A 106 -11.93 2.78 14.69
C THR A 106 -12.84 2.93 13.46
N PRO A 107 -13.28 1.84 12.81
CA PRO A 107 -12.87 0.46 13.07
C PRO A 107 -11.38 0.25 12.76
N LEU A 108 -10.76 -0.74 13.40
CA LEU A 108 -9.42 -1.18 13.01
C LEU A 108 -9.54 -2.02 11.75
N LEU A 109 -8.91 -1.60 10.66
CA LEU A 109 -8.96 -2.28 9.37
C LEU A 109 -7.65 -3.04 9.13
N ALA A 110 -7.75 -4.31 8.75
CA ALA A 110 -6.62 -5.06 8.21
C ALA A 110 -6.79 -5.19 6.68
N LEU A 111 -5.69 -5.07 5.95
CA LEU A 111 -5.63 -5.16 4.49
C LEU A 111 -4.64 -6.25 4.08
N ARG A 112 -5.12 -7.27 3.37
CA ARG A 112 -4.33 -8.45 2.97
C ARG A 112 -4.49 -8.71 1.48
N SER A 113 -3.42 -9.09 0.78
CA SER A 113 -3.54 -9.57 -0.61
C SER A 113 -4.17 -10.96 -0.65
N ASP A 114 -4.87 -11.29 -1.75
CA ASP A 114 -5.05 -12.70 -2.11
C ASP A 114 -3.66 -13.27 -2.43
N GLU A 115 -3.19 -14.26 -1.66
CA GLU A 115 -1.89 -14.92 -1.86
C GLU A 115 -1.73 -15.56 -3.24
#